data_AF-A0A7Y5WUV3-F1
#
_entry.id   AF-A0A7Y5WUV3-F1
#
_cell.length_a   1.000
_cell.length_b   1.000
_cell.length_c   1.000
_cell.angle_alpha   90.00
_cell.angle_beta   90.00
_cell.angle_gamma   90.00
#
_symmetry.space_group_name_H-M   'P 1'
#
loop_
_entity.id
_entity.type
_entity.pdbx_description
1 polymer ?
#
loop_
_entity_poly.entity_id
_entity_poly.type
_entity_poly.pdbx_seq_one_letter_code
_entity_poly.pdbx_strand_id
1 'polypeptide(L)'
;MAPGTRKQARLCGGEDVGTLWTLRHGGYTARCALLAWKTAWEISVLVDGDALLTERCRRTGDLFEVAERWRRRLVEEGWEQVRPPSPERVA
;
A
#
# COMPACT_ATOMS: atom_id res chain seq x y z
N MET A 1 -9.86 -23.62 -4.84
CA MET A 1 -9.75 -22.15 -4.91
C MET A 1 -9.72 -21.62 -3.48
N ALA A 2 -8.63 -21.00 -3.06
CA ALA A 2 -8.53 -20.26 -1.81
C ALA A 2 -7.77 -18.96 -2.10
N PRO A 3 -8.34 -17.77 -1.93
CA PRO A 3 -7.61 -16.53 -2.11
C PRO A 3 -7.02 -16.08 -0.77
N GLY A 4 -5.78 -15.59 -0.79
CA GLY A 4 -5.27 -14.75 0.30
C GLY A 4 -4.25 -15.40 1.23
N THR A 5 -3.18 -16.00 0.69
CA THR A 5 -1.93 -16.04 1.46
C THR A 5 -1.20 -14.72 1.20
N ARG A 6 -1.55 -13.66 1.97
CA ARG A 6 -0.60 -12.55 2.17
C ARG A 6 0.63 -13.23 2.77
N LYS A 7 1.70 -13.38 1.99
CA LYS A 7 3.04 -13.69 2.48
C LYS A 7 3.45 -12.50 3.36
N GLN A 8 2.94 -12.53 4.58
CA GLN A 8 3.19 -11.62 5.67
C GLN A 8 4.70 -11.62 5.86
N ALA A 9 5.29 -10.42 5.95
CA ALA A 9 6.72 -10.16 6.07
C ALA A 9 7.29 -10.70 7.40
N ARG A 10 7.15 -11.99 7.67
CA ARG A 10 7.70 -12.70 8.84
C ARG A 10 9.17 -13.05 8.65
N LEU A 11 9.96 -12.13 8.09
CA LEU A 11 11.40 -12.34 8.04
C LEU A 11 12.23 -11.20 8.62
N CYS A 12 11.67 -10.03 8.92
CA CYS A 12 12.36 -8.99 9.70
C CYS A 12 11.34 -8.02 10.32
N GLY A 13 10.89 -8.26 11.54
CA GLY A 13 10.48 -7.22 12.53
C GLY A 13 9.32 -6.24 12.29
N GLY A 14 8.75 -6.11 11.09
CA GLY A 14 7.66 -5.18 10.78
C GLY A 14 6.27 -5.85 10.74
N GLU A 15 5.28 -5.27 11.43
CA GLU A 15 3.87 -5.70 11.40
C GLU A 15 3.11 -4.95 10.31
N ASP A 16 2.46 -5.67 9.39
CA ASP A 16 1.57 -5.09 8.36
C ASP A 16 0.32 -4.50 9.03
N VAL A 17 0.24 -3.18 9.11
CA VAL A 17 -0.85 -2.45 9.79
C VAL A 17 -2.01 -2.18 8.82
N GLY A 18 -1.74 -2.15 7.52
CA GLY A 18 -2.79 -1.99 6.53
C GLY A 18 -2.30 -1.48 5.19
N THR A 19 -3.25 -1.02 4.40
CA THR A 19 -3.01 -0.47 3.06
C THR A 19 -3.61 0.93 2.99
N LEU A 20 -2.80 1.93 2.66
CA LEU A 20 -3.22 3.32 2.61
C LEU A 20 -4.04 3.63 1.35
N TRP A 21 -3.61 3.09 0.22
CA TRP A 21 -4.31 3.21 -1.04
C TRP A 21 -3.97 2.04 -1.95
N THR A 22 -4.87 1.79 -2.90
CA THR A 22 -4.66 0.84 -4.01
C THR A 22 -4.92 1.57 -5.30
N LEU A 23 -4.00 1.41 -6.26
CA LEU A 23 -4.11 1.93 -7.61
C LEU A 23 -4.05 0.76 -8.60
N ARG A 24 -4.63 0.96 -9.78
CA ARG A 24 -4.58 0.00 -10.89
C ARG A 24 -4.12 0.70 -12.16
N HIS A 25 -3.30 0.04 -12.95
CA HIS A 25 -2.90 0.51 -14.26
C HIS A 25 -2.90 -0.66 -15.25
N GLY A 26 -3.88 -0.69 -16.15
CA GLY A 26 -4.12 -1.84 -17.02
C GLY A 26 -4.36 -3.12 -16.21
N GLY A 27 -3.48 -4.11 -16.38
CA GLY A 27 -3.52 -5.38 -15.66
C GLY A 27 -2.77 -5.39 -14.31
N TYR A 28 -2.03 -4.33 -13.98
CA TYR A 28 -1.19 -4.27 -12.79
C TYR A 28 -1.91 -3.59 -11.63
N THR A 29 -1.68 -4.08 -10.42
CA THR A 29 -2.22 -3.47 -9.18
C THR A 29 -1.10 -3.05 -8.25
N ALA A 30 -1.05 -1.75 -7.95
CA ALA A 30 -0.15 -1.17 -6.96
C ALA A 30 -0.90 -0.95 -5.65
N ARG A 31 -0.34 -1.41 -4.53
CA ARG A 31 -0.86 -1.12 -3.20
C ARG A 31 0.21 -0.49 -2.34
N CYS A 32 -0.19 0.48 -1.53
CA CYS A 32 0.70 1.12 -0.59
C CYS A 32 0.53 0.47 0.79
N ALA A 33 1.42 -0.46 1.12
CA ALA A 33 1.43 -1.16 2.39
C ALA A 33 2.10 -0.31 3.47
N LEU A 34 1.52 -0.33 4.66
CA LEU A 34 2.03 0.33 5.85
C LEU A 34 2.49 -0.73 6.84
N LEU A 35 3.77 -0.70 7.20
CA LEU A 35 4.36 -1.60 8.18
C LEU A 35 4.81 -0.82 9.42
N ALA A 36 4.40 -1.29 10.60
CA ALA A 36 4.86 -0.78 11.89
C ALA A 36 6.08 -1.56 12.34
N TRP A 37 7.14 -0.85 12.72
CA TRP A 37 8.33 -1.40 13.34
C TRP A 37 8.42 -0.92 14.79
N LYS A 38 9.24 -1.58 15.62
CA LYS A 38 9.35 -1.25 17.06
C LYS A 38 9.60 0.24 17.36
N THR A 39 10.33 0.94 16.48
CA THR A 39 10.74 2.34 16.69
C THR A 39 10.57 3.21 15.44
N ALA A 40 9.93 2.66 14.41
CA ALA A 40 9.82 3.31 13.11
C ALA A 40 8.59 2.80 12.38
N TRP A 41 8.35 3.40 11.24
CA TRP A 41 7.34 2.98 10.31
C TRP A 41 7.98 2.81 8.94
N GLU A 42 7.42 1.92 8.16
CA GLU A 42 7.83 1.68 6.79
C GLU A 42 6.60 1.72 5.90
N ILE A 43 6.78 2.33 4.75
CA ILE A 43 5.78 2.40 3.71
C ILE A 43 6.37 1.83 2.43
N SER A 44 5.64 0.90 1.83
CA SER A 44 6.08 0.20 0.63
C SER A 44 5.00 0.19 -0.44
N VAL A 45 5.36 0.59 -1.65
CA VAL A 45 4.50 0.41 -2.82
C VAL A 45 4.79 -0.98 -3.39
N LEU A 46 3.80 -1.85 -3.34
CA LEU A 46 3.86 -3.21 -3.85
C LEU A 46 3.08 -3.29 -5.15
N VAL A 47 3.73 -3.65 -6.26
CA VAL A 47 3.08 -3.92 -7.56
C VAL A 47 3.09 -5.43 -7.77
N ASP A 48 1.90 -6.04 -7.86
CA ASP A 48 1.72 -7.50 -8.01
C ASP A 48 2.45 -8.36 -6.96
N GLY A 49 2.76 -7.76 -5.80
CA GLY A 49 3.43 -8.41 -4.68
C GLY A 49 4.90 -8.03 -4.51
N ASP A 50 5.51 -7.42 -5.52
CA ASP A 50 6.90 -6.96 -5.49
C ASP A 50 7.01 -5.51 -5.02
N ALA A 51 7.97 -5.23 -4.14
CA ALA A 51 8.18 -3.89 -3.63
C ALA A 51 8.94 -3.02 -4.63
N LEU A 52 8.25 -2.03 -5.20
CA LEU A 52 8.81 -1.07 -6.14
C LEU A 52 9.49 0.10 -5.40
N LEU A 53 8.84 0.60 -4.36
CA LEU A 53 9.33 1.69 -3.52
C LEU A 53 9.21 1.27 -2.07
N THR A 54 10.19 1.65 -1.24
CA THR A 54 10.15 1.43 0.20
C THR A 54 10.85 2.58 0.90
N GLU A 55 10.22 3.15 1.92
CA GLU A 55 10.76 4.25 2.71
C GLU A 55 10.45 4.02 4.19
N ARG A 56 11.46 4.22 5.05
CA ARG A 56 11.31 4.15 6.50
C ARG A 56 11.24 5.54 7.09
N CYS A 57 10.17 5.83 7.81
CA CYS A 57 9.96 7.11 8.49
C CYS A 57 9.91 6.88 10.01
N ARG A 58 10.38 7.87 10.78
CA ARG A 58 10.28 7.83 12.25
C ARG A 58 8.94 8.34 12.76
N ARG A 59 8.27 9.19 11.97
CA ARG A 59 6.97 9.78 12.32
C ARG A 59 5.93 9.33 11.33
N THR A 60 4.70 9.18 11.82
CA THR A 60 3.54 8.83 10.99
C THR A 60 3.17 9.92 10.00
N GLY A 61 3.32 11.21 10.36
CA GLY A 61 3.04 12.32 9.44
C GLY A 61 3.83 12.22 8.13
N ASP A 62 5.14 12.00 8.24
CA ASP A 62 6.03 11.84 7.10
C ASP A 62 5.58 10.70 6.17
N LEU A 63 5.06 9.58 6.73
CA LEU A 63 4.58 8.45 5.92
C LEU A 63 3.39 8.85 5.05
N PHE A 64 2.42 9.58 5.59
CA PHE A 64 1.24 9.98 4.83
C PHE A 64 1.61 10.95 3.72
N GLU A 65 2.55 11.88 3.98
CA GLU A 65 3.06 12.78 2.96
C GLU A 65 3.80 12.02 1.85
N VAL A 66 4.65 11.05 2.23
CA VAL A 66 5.35 10.17 1.28
C VAL A 66 4.35 9.34 0.46
N ALA A 67 3.35 8.75 1.13
CA ALA A 67 2.29 7.96 0.51
C ALA A 67 1.54 8.77 -0.54
N GLU A 68 1.13 9.98 -0.19
CA GLU A 68 0.35 10.86 -1.06
C GLU A 68 1.20 11.38 -2.21
N ARG A 69 2.47 11.69 -1.97
CA ARG A 69 3.41 12.09 -3.02
C ARG A 69 3.59 10.97 -4.06
N TRP A 70 3.78 9.73 -3.61
CA TRP A 70 3.88 8.58 -4.52
C TRP A 70 2.58 8.31 -5.25
N ARG A 71 1.45 8.40 -4.55
CA ARG A 71 0.12 8.25 -5.15
C ARG A 71 -0.09 9.24 -6.29
N ARG A 72 0.19 10.53 -6.06
CA ARG A 72 0.03 11.57 -7.09
C ARG A 72 0.89 11.26 -8.32
N ARG A 73 2.17 10.94 -8.13
CA ARG A 73 3.05 10.57 -9.25
C ARG A 73 2.52 9.40 -10.05
N LEU A 74 2.08 8.33 -9.39
CA LEU A 74 1.51 7.19 -10.10
C LEU A 74 0.22 7.57 -10.83
N VAL A 75 -0.64 8.39 -10.23
CA VAL A 75 -1.85 8.88 -10.90
C VAL A 75 -1.52 9.73 -12.12
N GLU A 76 -0.51 10.60 -12.04
CA GLU A 76 0.00 11.39 -13.17
C GLU A 76 0.54 10.49 -14.29
N GLU A 77 1.16 9.37 -13.94
CA GLU A 77 1.61 8.32 -14.88
C GLU A 77 0.47 7.43 -15.41
N GLY A 78 -0.79 7.76 -15.09
CA GLY A 78 -1.98 7.09 -15.60
C GLY A 78 -2.60 6.04 -14.68
N TRP A 79 -2.10 5.86 -13.46
CA TRP A 79 -2.67 4.91 -12.52
C TRP A 79 -4.01 5.41 -11.95
N GLU A 80 -4.99 4.53 -11.88
CA GLU A 80 -6.33 4.86 -11.41
C GLU A 80 -6.54 4.42 -9.96
N GLN A 81 -7.13 5.27 -9.14
CA GLN A 81 -7.42 4.90 -7.76
C GLN A 81 -8.56 3.89 -7.69
N VAL A 82 -8.25 2.72 -7.14
CA VAL A 82 -9.26 1.72 -6.83
C VAL A 82 -9.92 2.13 -5.52
N ARG A 83 -11.07 2.79 -5.62
CA ARG A 83 -11.94 2.96 -4.46
C ARG A 83 -12.43 1.56 -4.07
N PRO A 84 -12.40 1.15 -2.78
CA PRO A 84 -13.12 -0.06 -2.39
C PRO A 84 -14.57 0.10 -2.84
N PRO A 85 -15.22 -0.98 -3.32
CA PRO A 85 -16.64 -0.91 -3.65
C PRO A 85 -17.35 -0.36 -2.42
N SER A 86 -18.02 0.78 -2.60
CA SER A 86 -18.95 1.29 -1.60
C SER A 86 -19.85 0.13 -1.17
N PRO A 87 -20.13 -0.06 0.13
CA PRO A 87 -21.26 -0.90 0.52
C PRO A 87 -22.53 -0.13 0.14
N GLU A 88 -22.79 -0.03 -1.16
CA GLU A 88 -24.09 0.36 -1.67
C GLU A 88 -25.06 -0.73 -1.25
N ARG A 89 -25.86 -0.35 -0.22
CA ARG A 89 -26.98 -1.09 0.36
C ARG A 89 -27.55 -2.12 -0.60
N VAL A 90 -27.39 -3.39 -0.26
CA VAL A 90 -28.34 -4.42 -0.70
C VAL A 90 -29.69 -4.01 -0.08
N ALA A 91 -30.68 -3.82 -0.95
CA ALA A 91 -32.00 -3.26 -0.68
C ALA A 91 -32.78 -4.03 0.40
#